data_AF-A0A6C0AYM2-F1
#
_entry.id   AF-A0A6C0AYM2-F1
#
_cell.length_a   1.000
_cell.length_b   1.000
_cell.length_c   1.000
_cell.angle_alpha   90.00
_cell.angle_beta   90.00
_cell.angle_gamma   90.00
#
_symmetry.space_group_name_H-M   'P 1'
#
loop_
_entity.id
_entity.type
_entity.pdbx_description
1 polymer ?
#
loop_
_entity_poly.entity_id
_entity_poly.type
_entity_poly.pdbx_seq_one_letter_code
_entity_poly.pdbx_strand_id
1 'polypeptide(L)'
;MTSLEEYLDTMPTRIKVSATPLLNKITEKMNSDKGYDNHHYSFRQLTQIVTELIKSNNKLRSEVADLKRWVQVKKRKIVIVDWLNENYQINENYKEFVNKIVVTSNLLEIIFQTNLIEGIQRIFEEYMSKMEDQKIPFKSFDQKSNTIYVYNEESKWEVLSSEDFNNIVSILSKKILVEFKIWQDKNQHQLYTDDFSVIYIQNTKKIIGGDIPLEKLRRQIHINLYKYLKMNLQNTIEYEFS
;
A
#
# COMPACT_ATOMS: atom_id res chain seq x y z
N MET A 1 60.19 -7.61 24.87
CA MET A 1 59.19 -7.57 23.79
C MET A 1 58.04 -8.47 24.22
N THR A 2 56.97 -7.86 24.75
CA THR A 2 55.72 -8.57 25.09
C THR A 2 55.05 -9.00 23.78
N SER A 3 54.66 -10.26 23.65
CA SER A 3 54.15 -10.85 22.41
C SER A 3 52.84 -10.19 21.98
N LEU A 4 52.60 -10.06 20.67
CA LEU A 4 51.36 -9.53 20.08
C LEU A 4 50.11 -10.33 20.54
N GLU A 5 50.33 -11.61 20.86
CA GLU A 5 49.31 -12.52 21.38
C GLU A 5 48.85 -12.11 22.79
N GLU A 6 49.77 -11.64 23.63
CA GLU A 6 49.48 -11.19 25.00
C GLU A 6 48.60 -9.93 25.03
N TYR A 7 48.76 -9.02 24.06
CA TYR A 7 47.94 -7.80 23.98
C TYR A 7 46.55 -8.07 23.41
N LEU A 8 46.44 -8.98 22.43
CA LEU A 8 45.16 -9.40 21.86
C LEU A 8 44.27 -10.16 22.86
N ASP A 9 44.87 -10.81 23.86
CA ASP A 9 44.15 -11.49 24.95
C ASP A 9 43.51 -10.53 25.96
N THR A 10 43.97 -9.27 26.04
CA THR A 10 43.39 -8.26 26.95
C THR A 10 42.16 -7.53 26.38
N MET A 11 41.82 -7.77 25.10
CA MET A 11 40.74 -7.07 24.41
C MET A 11 39.38 -7.81 24.53
N PRO A 12 38.26 -7.09 24.67
CA PRO A 12 36.91 -7.68 24.65
C PRO A 12 36.67 -8.56 23.40
N THR A 13 36.09 -9.75 23.57
CA THR A 13 35.99 -10.81 22.55
C THR A 13 35.43 -10.36 21.19
N ARG A 14 34.47 -9.42 21.19
CA ARG A 14 33.91 -8.84 19.95
C ARG A 14 34.90 -7.97 19.17
N ILE A 15 35.77 -7.26 19.87
CA ILE A 15 36.82 -6.42 19.27
C ILE A 15 37.91 -7.31 18.68
N LYS A 16 38.24 -8.40 19.38
CA LYS A 16 39.25 -9.39 18.97
C LYS A 16 38.93 -10.01 17.60
N VAL A 17 37.69 -10.41 17.35
CA VAL A 17 37.25 -11.09 16.10
C VAL A 17 37.18 -10.15 14.89
N SER A 18 36.81 -8.87 15.08
CA SER A 18 36.72 -7.89 13.98
C SER A 18 38.08 -7.26 13.63
N ALA A 19 38.97 -7.13 14.63
CA ALA A 19 40.26 -6.48 14.48
C ALA A 19 41.36 -7.41 13.92
N THR A 20 41.29 -8.72 14.18
CA THR A 20 42.33 -9.69 13.79
C THR A 20 42.63 -9.72 12.28
N PRO A 21 41.64 -9.70 11.36
CA PRO A 21 41.94 -9.75 9.92
C PRO A 21 42.61 -8.47 9.40
N LEU A 22 42.24 -7.31 9.97
CA LEU A 22 42.81 -6.01 9.59
C LEU A 22 44.22 -5.83 10.16
N LEU A 23 44.43 -6.23 11.42
CA LEU A 23 45.76 -6.27 12.03
C LEU A 23 46.69 -7.20 11.27
N ASN A 24 46.26 -8.41 10.92
CA ASN A 24 47.07 -9.35 10.14
C ASN A 24 47.44 -8.78 8.77
N LYS A 25 46.51 -8.15 8.05
CA LYS A 25 46.81 -7.48 6.76
C LYS A 25 47.78 -6.29 6.89
N ILE A 26 47.73 -5.57 8.00
CA ILE A 26 48.65 -4.45 8.27
C ILE A 26 50.04 -4.99 8.63
N THR A 27 50.12 -6.06 9.42
CA THR A 27 51.38 -6.73 9.77
C THR A 27 52.04 -7.37 8.55
N GLU A 28 51.26 -8.00 7.66
CA GLU A 28 51.74 -8.54 6.38
C GLU A 28 52.31 -7.44 5.48
N LYS A 29 51.62 -6.29 5.36
CA LYS A 29 52.10 -5.15 4.58
C LYS A 29 53.36 -4.50 5.16
N MET A 30 53.52 -4.45 6.49
CA MET A 30 54.72 -3.91 7.13
C MET A 30 55.94 -4.80 6.96
N ASN A 31 55.76 -6.13 6.89
CA ASN A 31 56.87 -7.05 6.66
C ASN A 31 57.36 -7.05 5.20
N SER A 32 56.52 -6.59 4.25
CA SER A 32 56.85 -6.50 2.83
C SER A 32 57.50 -5.19 2.39
N ASP A 33 57.43 -4.10 3.18
CA ASP A 33 57.84 -2.77 2.74
C ASP A 33 59.07 -2.27 3.53
N LYS A 34 60.26 -2.71 3.11
CA LYS A 34 61.56 -2.18 3.59
C LYS A 34 62.12 -1.21 2.55
N GLY A 35 61.57 -0.01 2.47
CA GLY A 35 62.12 1.02 1.59
C GLY A 35 61.43 2.38 1.70
N TYR A 36 62.19 3.38 2.19
CA TYR A 36 62.00 4.82 2.09
C TYR A 36 61.10 5.57 3.09
N ASP A 37 61.83 6.28 3.96
CA ASP A 37 61.69 7.66 4.47
C ASP A 37 60.50 8.14 5.33
N ASN A 38 60.88 8.50 6.56
CA ASN A 38 60.44 9.66 7.36
C ASN A 38 58.95 10.03 7.30
N HIS A 39 58.11 9.20 7.92
CA HIS A 39 57.20 9.54 9.03
C HIS A 39 56.76 8.19 9.63
N HIS A 40 57.69 7.54 10.34
CA HIS A 40 57.46 6.19 10.87
C HIS A 40 56.54 6.29 12.08
N TYR A 41 55.23 6.28 11.85
CA TYR A 41 54.26 6.10 12.93
C TYR A 41 54.68 4.86 13.71
N SER A 42 54.98 5.03 14.99
CA SER A 42 55.34 3.91 15.85
C SER A 42 54.21 2.89 15.81
N PHE A 43 54.54 1.61 15.93
CA PHE A 43 53.55 0.52 15.97
C PHE A 43 52.40 0.85 16.95
N ARG A 44 52.73 1.48 18.08
CA ARG A 44 51.78 1.97 19.08
C ARG A 44 50.82 3.04 18.52
N GLN A 45 51.32 4.01 17.75
CA GLN A 45 50.50 5.04 17.11
C GLN A 45 49.59 4.44 16.03
N LEU A 46 50.08 3.48 15.24
CA LEU A 46 49.26 2.77 14.25
C LEU A 46 48.16 1.94 14.92
N THR A 47 48.49 1.19 15.98
CA THR A 47 47.48 0.45 16.74
C THR A 47 46.44 1.37 17.36
N GLN A 48 46.85 2.57 17.79
CA GLN A 48 45.94 3.57 18.34
C GLN A 48 44.99 4.12 17.26
N ILE A 49 45.51 4.45 16.07
CA ILE A 49 44.69 4.90 14.93
C ILE A 49 43.72 3.80 14.49
N VAL A 50 44.17 2.55 14.36
CA VAL A 50 43.32 1.41 13.99
C VAL A 50 42.23 1.18 15.03
N THR A 51 42.56 1.30 16.32
CA THR A 51 41.59 1.16 17.40
C THR A 51 40.55 2.28 17.35
N GLU A 52 40.96 3.53 17.10
CA GLU A 52 40.04 4.67 16.93
C GLU A 52 39.15 4.52 15.69
N LEU A 53 39.70 4.01 14.58
CA LEU A 53 38.91 3.70 13.37
C LEU A 53 37.88 2.60 13.63
N ILE A 54 38.22 1.55 14.38
CA ILE A 54 37.29 0.49 14.76
C ILE A 54 36.19 1.05 15.65
N LYS A 55 36.53 1.88 16.64
CA LYS A 55 35.54 2.55 17.50
C LYS A 55 34.59 3.42 16.67
N SER A 56 35.13 4.24 15.76
CA SER A 56 34.34 5.08 14.87
C SER A 56 33.43 4.27 13.95
N ASN A 57 33.94 3.19 13.34
CA ASN A 57 33.15 2.31 12.48
C ASN A 57 32.04 1.60 13.25
N ASN A 58 32.29 1.14 14.47
CA ASN A 58 31.27 0.56 15.33
C ASN A 58 30.20 1.58 15.73
N LYS A 59 30.60 2.82 16.01
CA LYS A 59 29.67 3.93 16.28
C LYS A 59 28.78 4.20 15.06
N LEU A 60 29.37 4.34 13.87
CA LEU A 60 28.64 4.51 12.61
C LEU A 60 27.69 3.34 12.32
N ARG A 61 28.12 2.09 12.57
CA ARG A 61 27.25 0.91 12.42
C ARG A 61 26.08 0.94 13.41
N SER A 62 26.29 1.39 14.64
CA SER A 62 25.23 1.57 15.62
C SER A 62 24.25 2.66 15.18
N GLU A 63 24.75 3.82 14.76
CA GLU A 63 23.94 4.92 14.25
C GLU A 63 23.11 4.50 13.03
N VAL A 64 23.70 3.76 12.09
CA VAL A 64 22.98 3.18 10.94
C VAL A 64 21.92 2.17 11.40
N ALA A 65 22.20 1.34 12.40
CA ALA A 65 21.22 0.40 12.95
C ALA A 65 20.06 1.13 13.64
N ASP A 66 20.35 2.19 14.39
CA ASP A 66 19.36 3.00 15.08
C ASP A 66 18.53 3.84 14.11
N LEU A 67 19.15 4.41 13.06
CA LEU A 67 18.44 5.06 11.95
C LEU A 67 17.53 4.07 11.22
N LYS A 68 18.01 2.85 10.93
CA LYS A 68 17.16 1.80 10.33
C LYS A 68 16.00 1.43 11.23
N ARG A 69 16.21 1.31 12.55
CA ARG A 69 15.12 1.08 13.52
C ARG A 69 14.15 2.25 13.55
N TRP A 70 14.65 3.49 13.58
CA TRP A 70 13.84 4.70 13.54
C TRP A 70 13.00 4.79 12.27
N VAL A 71 13.58 4.51 11.11
CA VAL A 71 12.85 4.43 9.84
C VAL A 71 11.80 3.32 9.88
N GLN A 72 12.10 2.15 10.46
CA GLN A 72 11.13 1.06 10.60
C GLN A 72 9.99 1.41 11.57
N VAL A 73 10.29 2.06 12.69
CA VAL A 73 9.29 2.54 13.66
C VAL A 73 8.45 3.67 13.06
N LYS A 74 9.07 4.59 12.32
CA LYS A 74 8.39 5.69 11.62
C LYS A 74 7.54 5.17 10.46
N LYS A 75 8.03 4.22 9.65
CA LYS A 75 7.25 3.52 8.60
C LYS A 75 6.00 2.82 9.17
N ARG A 76 6.06 2.27 10.38
CA ARG A 76 4.89 1.71 11.07
C ARG A 76 3.93 2.77 11.62
N LYS A 77 4.41 4.00 11.81
CA LYS A 77 3.69 5.15 12.38
C LYS A 77 3.32 6.23 11.37
N ILE A 78 3.60 6.06 10.06
CA ILE A 78 2.97 6.91 9.06
C ILE A 78 1.49 6.54 9.13
N VAL A 79 0.72 7.40 9.78
CA VAL A 79 -0.73 7.36 9.71
C VAL A 79 -1.02 7.62 8.24
N ILE A 80 -1.41 6.58 7.51
CA ILE A 80 -1.68 6.65 6.06
C ILE A 80 -2.59 7.84 5.71
N VAL A 81 -3.50 8.18 6.63
CA VAL A 81 -4.36 9.37 6.55
C VAL A 81 -3.55 10.67 6.52
N ASP A 82 -2.58 10.85 7.43
CA ASP A 82 -1.75 12.05 7.48
C ASP A 82 -0.90 12.18 6.21
N TRP A 83 -0.33 11.08 5.73
CA TRP A 83 0.43 11.06 4.48
C TRP A 83 -0.44 11.38 3.27
N LEU A 84 -1.65 10.82 3.19
CA LEU A 84 -2.60 11.15 2.12
C LEU A 84 -2.99 12.64 2.15
N ASN A 85 -3.20 13.21 3.33
CA ASN A 85 -3.53 14.63 3.50
C ASN A 85 -2.37 15.57 3.09
N GLU A 86 -1.12 15.14 3.30
CA GLU A 86 0.06 15.92 2.93
C GLU A 86 0.37 15.87 1.42
N ASN A 87 0.09 14.74 0.75
CA ASN A 87 0.53 14.50 -0.63
C ASN A 87 -0.60 14.58 -1.68
N TYR A 88 -1.88 14.46 -1.28
CA TYR A 88 -3.01 14.49 -2.20
C TYR A 88 -4.05 15.53 -1.79
N GLN A 89 -4.13 16.61 -2.55
CA GLN A 89 -5.27 17.53 -2.52
C GLN A 89 -6.23 17.18 -3.66
N ILE A 90 -7.33 16.53 -3.29
CA ILE A 90 -8.42 16.22 -4.22
C ILE A 90 -9.47 17.32 -4.10
N ASN A 91 -10.07 17.72 -5.22
CA ASN A 91 -11.14 18.71 -5.22
C ASN A 91 -12.54 18.09 -5.10
N GLU A 92 -12.70 16.82 -5.45
CA GLU A 92 -13.99 16.12 -5.43
C GLU A 92 -14.14 15.19 -4.21
N ASN A 93 -15.29 15.31 -3.56
CA ASN A 93 -15.69 14.46 -2.44
C ASN A 93 -16.17 13.08 -2.91
N TYR A 94 -15.97 12.04 -2.09
CA TYR A 94 -16.40 10.67 -2.43
C TYR A 94 -17.93 10.52 -2.64
N LYS A 95 -18.77 11.24 -1.89
CA LYS A 95 -20.24 11.23 -2.06
C LYS A 95 -20.64 11.92 -3.35
N GLU A 96 -20.01 13.05 -3.68
CA GLU A 96 -20.25 13.72 -4.96
C GLU A 96 -19.86 12.83 -6.14
N PHE A 97 -18.72 12.14 -6.03
CA PHE A 97 -18.28 11.16 -7.01
C PHE A 97 -19.32 10.05 -7.20
N VAL A 98 -19.80 9.44 -6.10
CA VAL A 98 -20.83 8.38 -6.16
C VAL A 98 -22.15 8.90 -6.73
N ASN A 99 -22.49 10.15 -6.47
CA ASN A 99 -23.68 10.80 -7.02
C ASN A 99 -23.55 11.06 -8.53
N LYS A 100 -22.35 11.38 -9.05
CA LYS A 100 -22.09 11.56 -10.48
C LYS A 100 -22.12 10.27 -11.30
N ILE A 101 -22.03 9.10 -10.66
CA ILE A 101 -22.09 7.80 -11.36
C ILE A 101 -23.45 7.64 -12.06
N VAL A 102 -23.45 7.62 -13.38
CA VAL A 102 -24.59 7.27 -14.24
C VAL A 102 -24.51 5.80 -14.62
N VAL A 103 -25.54 5.02 -14.29
CA VAL A 103 -25.64 3.62 -14.69
C VAL A 103 -26.21 3.57 -16.11
N THR A 104 -25.41 3.06 -17.06
CA THR A 104 -25.83 2.92 -18.46
C THR A 104 -26.50 1.56 -18.71
N SER A 105 -27.36 1.46 -19.71
CA SER A 105 -28.05 0.22 -20.06
C SER A 105 -27.09 -0.96 -20.37
N ASN A 106 -25.88 -0.69 -20.88
CA ASN A 106 -24.85 -1.74 -21.08
C ASN A 106 -24.41 -2.39 -19.75
N LEU A 107 -24.28 -1.59 -18.69
CA LEU A 107 -23.93 -2.09 -17.35
C LEU A 107 -25.08 -2.93 -16.77
N LEU A 108 -26.32 -2.57 -17.09
CA LEU A 108 -27.50 -3.35 -16.73
C LEU A 108 -27.50 -4.73 -17.42
N GLU A 109 -27.14 -4.80 -18.70
CA GLU A 109 -27.01 -6.08 -19.41
C GLU A 109 -25.92 -6.98 -18.81
N ILE A 110 -24.80 -6.40 -18.37
CA ILE A 110 -23.75 -7.13 -17.66
C ILE A 110 -24.31 -7.76 -16.37
N ILE A 111 -25.16 -7.04 -15.62
CA ILE A 111 -25.82 -7.57 -14.42
C ILE A 111 -26.77 -8.73 -14.77
N PHE A 112 -27.49 -8.63 -15.89
CA PHE A 112 -28.37 -9.71 -16.36
C PHE A 112 -27.58 -10.97 -16.71
N GLN A 113 -26.37 -10.84 -17.26
CA GLN A 113 -25.52 -11.99 -17.58
C GLN A 113 -24.85 -12.57 -16.33
N THR A 114 -24.36 -11.71 -15.43
CA THR A 114 -23.56 -12.10 -14.27
C THR A 114 -24.37 -12.05 -12.97
N ASN A 115 -24.14 -11.03 -12.14
CA ASN A 115 -24.78 -10.78 -10.85
C ASN A 115 -24.59 -9.31 -10.44
N LEU A 116 -25.26 -8.89 -9.36
CA LEU A 116 -25.16 -7.53 -8.82
C LEU A 116 -23.74 -7.16 -8.34
N ILE A 117 -22.96 -8.12 -7.84
CA ILE A 117 -21.61 -7.88 -7.29
C ILE A 117 -20.68 -7.44 -8.40
N GLU A 118 -20.63 -8.22 -9.48
CA GLU A 118 -19.82 -7.95 -10.67
C GLU A 118 -20.30 -6.69 -11.37
N GLY A 119 -21.61 -6.46 -11.43
CA GLY A 119 -22.17 -5.22 -11.96
C GLY A 119 -21.66 -3.97 -11.22
N ILE A 120 -21.77 -3.96 -9.89
CA ILE A 120 -21.28 -2.83 -9.08
C ILE A 120 -19.76 -2.67 -9.21
N GLN A 121 -19.01 -3.77 -9.23
CA GLN A 121 -17.56 -3.72 -9.46
C GLN A 121 -17.23 -3.08 -10.81
N ARG A 122 -17.89 -3.52 -11.89
CA ARG A 122 -17.70 -2.96 -13.24
C ARG A 122 -18.06 -1.49 -13.32
N ILE A 123 -19.11 -1.06 -12.62
CA ILE A 123 -19.47 0.36 -12.49
C ILE A 123 -18.29 1.14 -11.90
N PHE A 124 -17.70 0.67 -10.79
CA PHE A 124 -16.54 1.34 -10.20
C PHE A 124 -15.33 1.36 -11.15
N GLU A 125 -15.00 0.22 -11.77
CA GLU A 125 -13.87 0.10 -12.69
C GLU A 125 -14.01 1.05 -13.89
N GLU A 126 -15.19 1.09 -14.52
CA GLU A 126 -15.42 1.93 -15.69
C GLU A 126 -15.36 3.43 -15.33
N TYR A 127 -15.95 3.83 -14.20
CA TYR A 127 -15.90 5.22 -13.75
C TYR A 127 -14.50 5.65 -13.33
N MET A 128 -13.75 4.78 -12.66
CA MET A 128 -12.38 5.07 -12.26
C MET A 128 -11.42 5.11 -13.46
N SER A 129 -11.60 4.24 -14.46
CA SER A 129 -10.77 4.23 -15.68
C SER A 129 -10.92 5.49 -16.55
N LYS A 130 -12.07 6.18 -16.44
CA LYS A 130 -12.35 7.45 -17.15
C LYS A 130 -11.75 8.66 -16.43
N MET A 131 -11.27 8.50 -15.21
CA MET A 131 -10.69 9.56 -14.38
C MET A 131 -9.17 9.43 -14.33
N GLU A 132 -8.48 10.56 -14.23
CA GLU A 132 -7.05 10.56 -13.90
C GLU A 132 -6.85 10.10 -12.45
N ASP A 133 -5.79 9.32 -12.18
CA ASP A 133 -5.49 8.73 -10.88
C ASP A 133 -5.44 9.73 -9.70
N GLN A 134 -5.18 11.00 -9.99
CA GLN A 134 -5.12 12.10 -9.03
C GLN A 134 -6.49 12.64 -8.62
N LYS A 135 -7.57 12.32 -9.36
CA LYS A 135 -8.94 12.79 -9.08
C LYS A 135 -9.82 11.75 -8.41
N ILE A 136 -9.34 10.52 -8.24
CA ILE A 136 -10.12 9.43 -7.64
C ILE A 136 -10.14 9.60 -6.11
N PRO A 137 -11.31 9.83 -5.48
CA PRO A 137 -11.42 10.08 -4.04
C PRO A 137 -11.38 8.80 -3.19
N PHE A 138 -10.84 7.71 -3.74
CA PHE A 138 -10.70 6.41 -3.11
C PHE A 138 -9.27 5.90 -3.25
N LYS A 139 -8.63 5.52 -2.14
CA LYS A 139 -7.30 4.91 -2.14
C LYS A 139 -7.24 3.74 -1.17
N SER A 140 -6.40 2.75 -1.45
CA SER A 140 -6.16 1.63 -0.54
C SER A 140 -4.72 1.18 -0.60
N PHE A 141 -4.22 0.61 0.50
CA PHE A 141 -2.80 0.26 0.65
C PHE A 141 -2.60 -1.15 1.21
N ASP A 142 -1.53 -1.81 0.77
CA ASP A 142 -1.13 -3.15 1.23
C ASP A 142 -0.91 -3.26 2.73
N GLN A 143 -0.53 -2.16 3.36
CA GLN A 143 -0.13 -2.12 4.77
C GLN A 143 -1.30 -2.32 5.74
N LYS A 144 -2.53 -1.99 5.33
CA LYS A 144 -3.75 -2.29 6.08
C LYS A 144 -4.73 -3.06 5.20
N SER A 145 -4.84 -4.36 5.49
CA SER A 145 -5.77 -5.25 4.78
C SER A 145 -7.21 -4.74 4.89
N ASN A 146 -7.92 -4.74 3.76
CA ASN A 146 -9.35 -4.43 3.68
C ASN A 146 -9.71 -3.05 4.27
N THR A 147 -8.84 -2.06 4.14
CA THR A 147 -9.10 -0.68 4.55
C THR A 147 -9.12 0.21 3.31
N ILE A 148 -10.23 0.93 3.11
CA ILE A 148 -10.37 1.90 2.03
C ILE A 148 -10.35 3.29 2.66
N TYR A 149 -9.58 4.18 2.07
CA TYR A 149 -9.49 5.58 2.46
C TYR A 149 -10.29 6.42 1.47
N VAL A 150 -11.07 7.37 1.97
CA VAL A 150 -11.91 8.26 1.18
C VAL A 150 -11.63 9.71 1.51
N TYR A 151 -11.82 10.57 0.51
CA TYR A 151 -11.67 12.02 0.67
C TYR A 151 -13.02 12.65 1.03
N ASN A 152 -13.13 13.17 2.26
CA ASN A 152 -14.35 13.69 2.83
C ASN A 152 -14.55 15.20 2.54
N GLU A 153 -15.74 15.71 2.85
CA GLU A 153 -16.19 17.09 2.59
C GLU A 153 -15.32 18.12 3.32
N GLU A 154 -14.72 17.72 4.45
CA GLU A 154 -13.78 18.54 5.21
C GLU A 154 -12.39 18.68 4.55
N SER A 155 -12.24 18.27 3.29
CA SER A 155 -10.96 18.26 2.57
C SER A 155 -9.89 17.42 3.28
N LYS A 156 -10.31 16.30 3.86
CA LYS A 156 -9.44 15.38 4.59
C LYS A 156 -9.73 13.94 4.16
N TRP A 157 -8.66 13.16 4.11
CA TRP A 157 -8.74 11.72 3.99
C TRP A 157 -9.20 11.10 5.31
N GLU A 158 -10.09 10.13 5.22
CA GLU A 158 -10.57 9.36 6.36
C GLU A 158 -10.69 7.88 6.00
N VAL A 159 -10.81 7.02 7.00
CA VAL A 159 -11.12 5.61 6.77
C VAL A 159 -12.61 5.49 6.46
N LEU A 160 -12.94 4.83 5.35
CA LEU A 160 -14.32 4.58 4.97
C LEU A 160 -15.00 3.70 6.03
N SER A 161 -16.06 4.23 6.63
CA SER A 161 -16.87 3.47 7.59
C SER A 161 -17.71 2.41 6.86
N SER A 162 -18.06 1.33 7.57
CA SER A 162 -18.96 0.31 7.03
C SER A 162 -20.33 0.89 6.68
N GLU A 163 -20.81 1.87 7.44
CA GLU A 163 -22.10 2.55 7.21
C GLU A 163 -22.07 3.37 5.92
N ASP A 164 -21.02 4.14 5.70
CA ASP A 164 -20.85 4.93 4.49
C ASP A 164 -20.70 4.04 3.26
N PHE A 165 -19.94 2.94 3.37
CA PHE A 165 -19.85 1.96 2.30
C PHE A 165 -21.22 1.34 1.97
N ASN A 166 -22.01 1.01 2.99
CA ASN A 166 -23.36 0.49 2.80
C ASN A 166 -24.28 1.51 2.12
N ASN A 167 -24.13 2.80 2.44
CA ASN A 167 -24.85 3.89 1.80
C ASN A 167 -24.46 4.01 0.32
N ILE A 168 -23.17 3.93 -0.01
CA ILE A 168 -22.68 3.94 -1.40
C ILE A 168 -23.29 2.79 -2.21
N VAL A 169 -23.24 1.57 -1.68
CA VAL A 169 -23.84 0.38 -2.34
C VAL A 169 -25.35 0.56 -2.53
N SER A 170 -26.03 1.14 -1.54
CA SER A 170 -27.48 1.44 -1.63
C SER A 170 -27.80 2.47 -2.71
N ILE A 171 -27.01 3.54 -2.84
CA ILE A 171 -27.17 4.55 -3.89
C ILE A 171 -27.01 3.92 -5.27
N LEU A 172 -25.97 3.10 -5.46
CA LEU A 172 -25.75 2.40 -6.73
C LEU A 172 -26.88 1.41 -7.04
N SER A 173 -27.33 0.66 -6.04
CA SER A 173 -28.46 -0.28 -6.19
C SER A 173 -29.73 0.45 -6.62
N LYS A 174 -30.03 1.62 -6.05
CA LYS A 174 -31.16 2.46 -6.47
C LYS A 174 -31.04 2.90 -7.93
N LYS A 175 -29.84 3.33 -8.36
CA LYS A 175 -29.61 3.74 -9.75
C LYS A 175 -29.80 2.56 -10.73
N ILE A 176 -29.33 1.37 -10.36
CA ILE A 176 -29.56 0.13 -11.13
C ILE A 176 -31.07 -0.16 -11.23
N LEU A 177 -31.83 -0.02 -10.14
CA LEU A 177 -33.28 -0.22 -10.14
C LEU A 177 -34.03 0.79 -11.02
N VAL A 178 -33.59 2.06 -11.05
CA VAL A 178 -34.16 3.08 -11.95
C VAL A 178 -33.94 2.68 -13.41
N GLU A 179 -32.74 2.27 -13.76
CA GLU A 179 -32.42 1.85 -15.13
C GLU A 179 -33.13 0.54 -15.52
N PHE A 180 -33.27 -0.38 -14.56
CA PHE A 180 -34.09 -1.58 -14.74
C PHE A 180 -35.56 -1.26 -15.01
N LYS A 181 -36.12 -0.26 -14.33
CA LYS A 181 -37.49 0.19 -14.60
C LYS A 181 -37.63 0.72 -16.03
N ILE A 182 -36.67 1.50 -16.51
CA ILE A 182 -36.65 1.98 -17.90
C ILE A 182 -36.59 0.81 -18.88
N TRP A 183 -35.77 -0.21 -18.60
CA TRP A 183 -35.73 -1.44 -19.39
C TRP A 183 -37.06 -2.20 -19.34
N GLN A 184 -37.71 -2.29 -18.17
CA GLN A 184 -39.00 -2.94 -18.01
C GLN A 184 -40.09 -2.23 -18.82
N ASP A 185 -40.17 -0.91 -18.75
CA ASP A 185 -41.17 -0.11 -19.48
C ASP A 185 -41.00 -0.26 -21.00
N LYS A 186 -39.75 -0.31 -21.49
CA LYS A 186 -39.45 -0.56 -22.92
C LYS A 186 -39.90 -1.95 -23.38
N ASN A 187 -39.79 -2.96 -22.52
CA ASN A 187 -40.15 -4.34 -22.84
C ASN A 187 -41.54 -4.74 -22.34
N GLN A 188 -42.36 -3.78 -21.92
CA GLN A 188 -43.67 -4.04 -21.30
C GLN A 188 -44.61 -4.83 -22.22
N HIS A 189 -44.47 -4.63 -23.52
CA HIS A 189 -45.23 -5.33 -24.56
C HIS A 189 -44.92 -6.84 -24.64
N GLN A 190 -43.75 -7.27 -24.18
CA GLN A 190 -43.32 -8.68 -24.19
C GLN A 190 -43.59 -9.40 -22.86
N LEU A 191 -43.89 -8.66 -21.77
CA LEU A 191 -44.11 -9.21 -20.42
C LEU A 191 -45.20 -10.29 -20.34
N TYR A 192 -46.14 -10.32 -21.29
CA TYR A 192 -47.23 -11.29 -21.33
C TYR A 192 -46.89 -12.59 -22.08
N THR A 193 -45.66 -12.72 -22.59
CA THR A 193 -45.17 -14.00 -23.12
C THR A 193 -44.49 -14.80 -22.01
N ASP A 194 -44.80 -16.10 -21.93
CA ASP A 194 -44.29 -16.98 -20.87
C ASP A 194 -42.75 -16.96 -20.79
N ASP A 195 -42.06 -16.95 -21.94
CA ASP A 195 -40.60 -16.91 -22.00
C ASP A 195 -40.02 -15.62 -21.41
N PHE A 196 -40.62 -14.46 -21.70
CA PHE A 196 -40.15 -13.18 -21.19
C PHE A 196 -40.44 -13.03 -19.69
N SER A 197 -41.54 -13.59 -19.19
CA SER A 197 -41.87 -13.59 -17.76
C SER A 197 -40.79 -14.29 -16.93
N VAL A 198 -40.23 -15.40 -17.44
CA VAL A 198 -39.13 -16.12 -16.81
C VAL A 198 -37.85 -15.29 -16.81
N ILE A 199 -37.50 -14.66 -17.93
CA ILE A 199 -36.34 -13.77 -18.05
C ILE A 199 -36.47 -12.59 -17.07
N TYR A 200 -37.65 -11.99 -16.98
CA TYR A 200 -37.93 -10.89 -16.06
C TYR A 200 -37.70 -11.31 -14.60
N ILE A 201 -38.26 -12.44 -14.16
CA ILE A 201 -38.08 -12.95 -12.79
C ILE A 201 -36.60 -13.22 -12.49
N GLN A 202 -35.88 -13.82 -13.44
CA GLN A 202 -34.44 -14.10 -13.28
C GLN A 202 -33.63 -12.80 -13.15
N ASN A 203 -33.89 -11.81 -14.00
CA ASN A 203 -33.21 -10.53 -13.98
C ASN A 203 -33.52 -9.74 -12.71
N THR A 204 -34.78 -9.72 -12.27
CA THR A 204 -35.18 -9.12 -11.00
C THR A 204 -34.47 -9.78 -9.82
N LYS A 205 -34.40 -11.12 -9.81
CA LYS A 205 -33.65 -11.87 -8.79
C LYS A 205 -32.18 -11.47 -8.77
N LYS A 206 -31.53 -11.33 -9.94
CA LYS A 206 -30.13 -10.91 -10.03
C LYS A 206 -29.90 -9.49 -9.51
N ILE A 207 -30.79 -8.54 -9.83
CA ILE A 207 -30.68 -7.13 -9.40
C ILE A 207 -30.87 -6.96 -7.89
N ILE A 208 -31.71 -7.78 -7.26
CA ILE A 208 -31.98 -7.69 -5.82
C ILE A 208 -30.86 -8.35 -4.99
N GLY A 209 -29.89 -9.01 -5.63
CA GLY A 209 -28.78 -9.70 -4.96
C GLY A 209 -28.98 -11.21 -4.81
N GLY A 210 -29.97 -11.78 -5.50
CA GLY A 210 -30.23 -13.21 -5.55
C GLY A 210 -30.62 -13.79 -4.19
N ASP A 211 -30.09 -14.97 -3.89
CA ASP A 211 -30.27 -15.64 -2.59
C ASP A 211 -29.16 -15.29 -1.58
N ILE A 212 -28.33 -14.29 -1.89
CA ILE A 212 -27.17 -13.92 -1.07
C ILE A 212 -27.63 -12.94 0.01
N PRO A 213 -27.33 -13.18 1.30
CA PRO A 213 -27.59 -12.21 2.36
C PRO A 213 -26.91 -10.87 2.06
N LEU A 214 -27.62 -9.76 2.28
CA LEU A 214 -27.16 -8.40 1.97
C LEU A 214 -25.78 -8.08 2.56
N GLU A 215 -25.52 -8.53 3.80
CA GLU A 215 -24.23 -8.37 4.48
C GLU A 215 -23.08 -9.07 3.73
N LYS A 216 -23.34 -10.28 3.22
CA LYS A 216 -22.35 -11.04 2.46
C LYS A 216 -22.09 -10.41 1.10
N LEU A 217 -23.14 -9.93 0.43
CA LEU A 217 -23.05 -9.18 -0.82
C LEU A 217 -22.17 -7.93 -0.65
N ARG A 218 -22.49 -7.08 0.33
CA ARG A 218 -21.73 -5.86 0.65
C ARG A 218 -20.26 -6.17 0.96
N ARG A 219 -20.01 -7.18 1.79
CA ARG A 219 -18.63 -7.61 2.11
C ARG A 219 -17.85 -8.05 0.87
N GLN A 220 -18.48 -8.78 -0.05
CA GLN A 220 -17.81 -9.20 -1.29
C GLN A 220 -17.49 -8.01 -2.20
N ILE A 221 -18.43 -7.06 -2.35
CA ILE A 221 -18.19 -5.82 -3.10
C ILE A 221 -17.03 -5.04 -2.47
N HIS A 222 -17.00 -4.91 -1.14
CA HIS A 222 -15.93 -4.23 -0.42
C HIS A 222 -14.56 -4.87 -0.68
N ILE A 223 -14.47 -6.19 -0.61
CA ILE A 223 -13.22 -6.93 -0.85
C ILE A 223 -12.76 -6.75 -2.30
N ASN A 224 -13.68 -6.80 -3.27
CA ASN A 224 -13.34 -6.63 -4.67
C ASN A 224 -12.85 -5.20 -4.95
N LEU A 225 -13.53 -4.19 -4.40
CA LEU A 225 -13.12 -2.79 -4.51
C LEU A 225 -11.76 -2.56 -3.85
N TYR A 226 -11.53 -3.12 -2.66
CA TYR A 226 -10.24 -3.09 -1.99
C TYR A 226 -9.14 -3.66 -2.89
N LYS A 227 -9.35 -4.83 -3.48
CA LYS A 227 -8.37 -5.49 -4.37
C LYS A 227 -8.06 -4.65 -5.61
N TYR A 228 -9.05 -3.97 -6.17
CA TYR A 228 -8.87 -3.09 -7.32
C TYR A 228 -8.06 -1.83 -6.95
N LEU A 229 -8.36 -1.22 -5.79
CA LEU A 229 -7.71 0.01 -5.32
C LEU A 229 -6.35 -0.22 -4.63
N LYS A 230 -5.99 -1.47 -4.37
CA LYS A 230 -4.83 -1.83 -3.55
C LYS A 230 -3.53 -1.38 -4.22
N MET A 231 -2.86 -0.41 -3.60
CA MET A 231 -1.54 0.07 -4.03
C MET A 231 -0.44 -0.32 -3.04
N ASN A 232 0.73 -0.68 -3.57
CA ASN A 232 1.90 -0.92 -2.72
C ASN A 232 2.58 0.41 -2.36
N LEU A 233 2.40 0.84 -1.11
CA LEU A 233 2.98 2.10 -0.60
C LEU A 233 4.52 2.14 -0.73
N GLN A 234 5.23 1.01 -0.72
CA GLN A 234 6.68 1.01 -0.91
C GLN A 234 7.07 1.51 -2.30
N ASN A 235 6.34 1.10 -3.33
CA ASN A 235 6.57 1.57 -4.69
C ASN A 235 6.16 3.04 -4.83
N THR A 236 5.05 3.47 -4.22
CA THR A 236 4.59 4.86 -4.29
C THR A 236 5.57 5.83 -3.61
N ILE A 237 6.11 5.46 -2.45
CA ILE A 237 7.10 6.28 -1.74
C ILE A 237 8.44 6.30 -2.50
N GLU A 238 8.90 5.18 -3.06
CA GLU A 238 10.17 5.16 -3.83
C GLU A 238 10.13 6.04 -5.10
N TYR A 239 8.95 6.19 -5.72
CA TYR A 239 8.75 7.07 -6.87
C TYR A 239 8.71 8.56 -6.52
N GLU A 240 8.29 8.95 -5.31
CA GLU A 240 8.27 10.36 -4.89
C GLU A 240 9.63 10.88 -4.39
N PHE A 241 10.57 9.98 -4.10
CA PHE A 241 11.93 10.31 -3.67
C PHE A 241 13.01 10.08 -4.75
N SER A 242 12.61 9.83 -6.00
CA SER A 242 13.51 9.73 -7.17
C SER A 242 13.34 10.91 -8.11
#